data_AF-A0A8S3R7I3-F1
#
_entry.id   AF-A0A8S3R7I3-F1
#
_cell.length_a   1.000
_cell.length_b   1.000
_cell.length_c   1.000
_cell.angle_alpha   90.00
_cell.angle_beta   90.00
_cell.angle_gamma   90.00
#
_symmetry.space_group_name_H-M   'P 1'
#
loop_
_entity.id
_entity.type
_entity.pdbx_description
1 polymer ?
#
loop_
_entity_poly.entity_id
_entity_poly.type
_entity_poly.pdbx_seq_one_letter_code
_entity_poly.pdbx_strand_id
1 'polypeptide(L)'
;MEKVKEYLNSKFENFKEKITEMNIEEYWTLFKTHLFQAMDLHIPSKNLTSRFNLPWVNQHIKKMIRKKERLYKVAKKYQTKEHWDKFKQYRKAVKTELDISHKKYIFDMLEVSPSTSEASANTQDQYRIGKKYWKYIKSKKRETVGVSTLKVNGETLDNSKGKAEALNAQFQSVFTIEDFQSFPKITENETSKIPSLHISTEGEPGTVTTLLEELNLTPLEIRRKIARITLFHKAIHERVAIPIPTHIIKPRRTSRLHQPNTKRYVQIRPNKDIYKYSFFPRTIRDWNKLPDELLEIESSEEFKTKLTKLLCSG
;
A
#
# COMPACT_ATOMS: atom_id res chain seq x y z
N MET A 1 -0.83 -8.36 -23.29
CA MET A 1 -0.47 -8.54 -24.72
C MET A 1 -1.54 -9.31 -25.47
N GLU A 2 -2.11 -10.38 -24.91
CA GLU A 2 -3.21 -11.16 -25.54
C GLU A 2 -4.43 -10.31 -25.90
N LYS A 3 -4.91 -9.45 -24.99
CA LYS A 3 -6.06 -8.55 -25.24
C LYS A 3 -5.86 -7.58 -26.42
N VAL A 4 -4.62 -7.14 -26.66
CA VAL A 4 -4.28 -6.28 -27.82
C VAL A 4 -4.38 -7.10 -29.11
N LYS A 5 -3.89 -8.34 -29.10
CA LYS A 5 -3.96 -9.24 -30.26
C LYS A 5 -5.40 -9.62 -30.59
N GLU A 6 -6.23 -9.94 -29.59
CA GLU A 6 -7.65 -10.24 -29.77
C GLU A 6 -8.43 -9.05 -30.36
N TYR A 7 -8.19 -7.85 -29.83
CA TYR A 7 -8.80 -6.63 -30.36
C TYR A 7 -8.40 -6.39 -31.82
N LEU A 8 -7.11 -6.49 -32.13
CA LEU A 8 -6.60 -6.30 -33.49
C LEU A 8 -7.14 -7.37 -34.45
N ASN A 9 -7.19 -8.64 -34.05
CA ASN A 9 -7.73 -9.71 -34.88
C ASN A 9 -9.22 -9.50 -35.18
N SER A 10 -10.03 -9.10 -34.19
CA SER A 10 -11.46 -8.83 -34.41
C SER A 10 -11.70 -7.66 -35.36
N LYS A 11 -10.87 -6.61 -35.28
CA LYS A 11 -10.95 -5.46 -36.17
C LYS A 11 -10.37 -5.76 -37.55
N PHE A 12 -9.39 -6.64 -37.65
CA PHE A 12 -8.72 -7.03 -38.89
C PHE A 12 -9.61 -7.89 -39.81
N GLU A 13 -10.49 -8.72 -39.26
CA GLU A 13 -11.46 -9.44 -40.10
C GLU A 13 -12.45 -8.48 -40.78
N ASN A 14 -12.98 -7.50 -40.04
CA ASN A 14 -13.78 -6.41 -40.62
C ASN A 14 -12.97 -5.50 -41.56
N PHE A 15 -11.64 -5.55 -41.47
CA PHE A 15 -10.72 -4.75 -42.27
C PHE A 15 -10.52 -5.35 -43.66
N LYS A 16 -10.47 -6.70 -43.77
CA LYS A 16 -10.32 -7.43 -45.04
C LYS A 16 -11.48 -7.21 -45.99
N GLU A 17 -12.71 -7.13 -45.47
CA GLU A 17 -13.91 -6.92 -46.28
C GLU A 17 -13.96 -5.54 -46.95
N LYS A 18 -13.28 -4.54 -46.37
CA LYS A 18 -13.25 -3.16 -46.89
C LYS A 18 -12.07 -2.85 -47.80
N ILE A 19 -11.16 -3.81 -48.01
CA ILE A 19 -9.97 -3.66 -48.86
C ILE A 19 -10.35 -3.38 -50.32
N THR A 20 -11.46 -3.95 -50.78
CA THR A 20 -11.91 -3.83 -52.18
C THR A 20 -12.49 -2.46 -52.52
N GLU A 21 -12.75 -1.59 -51.53
CA GLU A 21 -13.49 -0.33 -51.70
C GLU A 21 -12.67 0.93 -51.42
N MET A 22 -11.43 0.82 -50.91
CA MET A 22 -10.65 1.95 -50.39
C MET A 22 -9.30 2.14 -51.07
N ASN A 23 -8.83 3.39 -51.15
CA ASN A 23 -7.49 3.71 -51.65
C ASN A 23 -6.41 3.31 -50.63
N ILE A 24 -5.18 3.06 -51.09
CA ILE A 24 -4.05 2.58 -50.27
C ILE A 24 -3.74 3.53 -49.11
N GLU A 25 -3.86 4.85 -49.31
CA GLU A 25 -3.61 5.83 -48.25
C GLU A 25 -4.71 5.82 -47.18
N GLU A 26 -5.97 5.64 -47.59
CA GLU A 26 -7.11 5.51 -46.68
C GLU A 26 -7.03 4.21 -45.89
N TYR A 27 -6.57 3.14 -46.53
CA TYR A 27 -6.28 1.87 -45.89
C TYR A 27 -5.19 2.00 -44.82
N TRP A 28 -4.07 2.64 -45.15
CA TRP A 28 -2.96 2.83 -44.21
C TRP A 28 -3.37 3.68 -43.00
N THR A 29 -4.13 4.76 -43.24
CA THR A 29 -4.63 5.62 -42.16
C THR A 29 -5.62 4.88 -41.25
N LEU A 30 -6.53 4.09 -41.82
CA LEU A 30 -7.47 3.27 -41.04
C LEU A 30 -6.73 2.24 -40.17
N PHE A 31 -5.73 1.55 -40.71
CA PHE A 31 -4.91 0.59 -39.97
C PHE A 31 -4.20 1.28 -38.78
N LYS A 32 -3.54 2.41 -39.07
CA LYS A 32 -2.81 3.20 -38.08
C LYS A 32 -3.72 3.67 -36.95
N THR A 33 -4.94 4.11 -37.26
CA THR A 33 -5.90 4.56 -36.22
C THR A 33 -6.34 3.41 -35.31
N HIS A 34 -6.68 2.24 -35.86
CA HIS A 34 -7.07 1.09 -35.05
C HIS A 34 -5.92 0.55 -34.19
N LEU A 35 -4.70 0.58 -34.72
CA LEU A 35 -3.50 0.21 -33.96
C LEU A 35 -3.31 1.14 -32.75
N PHE A 36 -3.39 2.46 -32.95
CA PHE A 36 -3.26 3.41 -31.84
C PHE A 36 -4.42 3.29 -30.83
N GLN A 37 -5.65 3.07 -31.28
CA GLN A 37 -6.78 2.80 -30.39
C GLN A 37 -6.57 1.55 -29.53
N ALA A 38 -6.06 0.46 -30.13
CA ALA A 38 -5.74 -0.77 -29.41
C ALA A 38 -4.65 -0.53 -28.35
N MET A 39 -3.64 0.28 -28.70
CA MET A 39 -2.58 0.67 -27.77
C MET A 39 -3.13 1.51 -26.62
N ASP A 40 -3.92 2.55 -26.89
CA ASP A 40 -4.45 3.45 -25.87
C ASP A 40 -5.41 2.74 -24.89
N LEU A 41 -6.20 1.78 -25.37
CA LEU A 41 -7.17 1.04 -24.54
C LEU A 41 -6.52 -0.02 -23.64
N HIS A 42 -5.48 -0.69 -24.14
CA HIS A 42 -4.97 -1.90 -23.50
C HIS A 42 -3.55 -1.77 -22.92
N ILE A 43 -2.81 -0.72 -23.29
CA ILE A 43 -1.49 -0.42 -22.70
C ILE A 43 -1.70 0.68 -21.65
N PRO A 44 -1.53 0.37 -20.35
CA PRO A 44 -1.63 1.37 -19.31
C PRO A 44 -0.56 2.45 -19.53
N SER A 45 -0.97 3.64 -19.94
CA SER A 45 -0.10 4.80 -19.98
C SER A 45 -0.09 5.46 -18.61
N LYS A 46 1.08 5.94 -18.19
CA LYS A 46 1.22 6.75 -16.98
C LYS A 46 1.87 8.06 -17.37
N ASN A 47 1.19 9.16 -17.05
CA ASN A 47 1.82 10.47 -17.07
C ASN A 47 2.95 10.47 -16.04
N LEU A 48 4.19 10.37 -16.50
CA LEU A 48 5.34 10.64 -15.66
C LEU A 48 5.24 12.10 -15.26
N THR A 49 5.12 12.34 -13.95
CA THR A 49 5.24 13.71 -13.43
C THR A 49 6.59 14.26 -13.89
N SER A 50 6.61 15.53 -14.32
CA SER A 50 7.83 16.25 -14.65
C SER A 50 8.93 15.95 -13.61
N ARG A 51 10.16 15.69 -14.08
CA ARG A 51 11.28 15.28 -13.21
C ARG A 51 11.32 16.19 -11.98
N PHE A 52 11.37 15.59 -10.80
CA PHE A 52 11.42 16.29 -9.53
C PHE A 52 12.46 17.41 -9.59
N ASN A 53 11.99 18.67 -9.65
CA ASN A 53 12.89 19.81 -9.65
C ASN A 53 13.39 19.98 -8.22
N LEU A 54 14.67 19.71 -7.99
CA LEU A 54 15.30 19.90 -6.69
C LEU A 54 15.16 21.38 -6.30
N PRO A 55 14.58 21.71 -5.13
CA PRO A 55 14.31 23.10 -4.75
C PRO A 55 15.56 24.00 -4.74
N TRP A 56 16.73 23.43 -4.47
CA TRP A 56 18.02 24.13 -4.47
C TRP A 56 18.74 24.12 -5.82
N VAL A 57 18.07 23.73 -6.92
CA VAL A 57 18.64 23.79 -8.27
C VAL A 57 17.93 24.89 -9.06
N ASN A 58 18.47 26.10 -8.95
CA ASN A 58 17.95 27.29 -9.62
C ASN A 58 18.31 27.34 -11.12
N GLN A 59 17.77 28.32 -11.84
CA GLN A 59 18.03 28.51 -13.28
C GLN A 59 19.50 28.85 -13.55
N HIS A 60 20.18 29.53 -12.63
CA HIS A 60 21.60 29.86 -12.71
C HIS A 60 22.47 28.59 -12.73
N ILE A 61 22.29 27.68 -11.77
CA ILE A 61 22.95 26.37 -11.69
C ILE A 61 22.65 25.54 -12.95
N LYS A 62 21.41 25.55 -13.45
CA LYS A 62 21.06 24.88 -14.71
C LYS A 62 21.84 25.45 -15.90
N LYS A 63 22.01 26.78 -15.99
CA LYS A 63 22.85 27.42 -17.02
C LYS A 63 24.32 27.02 -16.86
N MET A 64 24.83 26.98 -15.62
CA MET A 64 26.18 26.55 -15.29
C MET A 64 26.45 25.08 -15.71
N ILE A 65 25.51 24.17 -15.44
CA ILE A 65 25.59 22.75 -15.85
C ILE A 65 25.66 22.62 -17.37
N ARG A 66 24.78 23.34 -18.11
CA ARG A 66 24.80 23.32 -19.58
C ARG A 66 26.12 23.86 -20.14
N LYS A 67 26.67 24.93 -19.53
CA LYS A 67 27.97 25.48 -19.94
C LYS A 67 29.11 24.50 -19.65
N LYS A 68 29.10 23.82 -18.50
CA LYS A 68 30.02 22.72 -18.19
C LYS A 68 29.95 21.60 -19.23
N GLU A 69 28.75 21.20 -19.66
CA GLU A 69 28.56 20.19 -20.72
C GLU A 69 29.08 20.65 -22.07
N ARG A 70 28.86 21.91 -22.45
CA ARG A 70 29.44 22.49 -23.67
C ARG A 70 30.98 22.48 -23.63
N LEU A 71 31.58 22.89 -22.51
CA LEU A 71 33.03 22.86 -22.32
C LEU A 71 33.58 21.43 -22.38
N TYR A 72 32.87 20.44 -21.84
CA TYR A 72 33.24 19.04 -21.99
C TYR A 72 33.23 18.59 -23.45
N LYS A 73 32.20 18.96 -24.23
CA LYS A 73 32.13 18.64 -25.67
C LYS A 73 33.29 19.26 -26.44
N VAL A 74 33.66 20.51 -26.12
CA VAL A 74 34.82 21.20 -26.71
C VAL A 74 36.12 20.48 -26.32
N ALA A 75 36.34 20.20 -25.04
CA ALA A 75 37.53 19.47 -24.57
C ALA A 75 37.65 18.09 -25.22
N LYS A 76 36.54 17.37 -25.38
CA LYS A 76 36.49 16.07 -26.05
C LYS A 76 36.81 16.17 -27.55
N LYS A 77 36.42 17.27 -28.21
CA LYS A 77 36.66 17.50 -29.65
C LYS A 77 38.11 17.86 -29.95
N TYR A 78 38.67 18.82 -29.22
CA TYR A 78 40.00 19.38 -29.51
C TYR A 78 41.14 18.70 -28.74
N GLN A 79 40.84 17.97 -27.65
CA GLN A 79 41.80 17.20 -26.83
C GLN A 79 43.01 17.97 -26.30
N THR A 80 42.93 19.31 -26.26
CA THR A 80 43.99 20.18 -25.73
C THR A 80 43.92 20.30 -24.21
N LYS A 81 45.08 20.40 -23.55
CA LYS A 81 45.19 20.60 -22.10
C LYS A 81 44.39 21.83 -21.61
N GLU A 82 44.44 22.94 -22.33
CA GLU A 82 43.71 24.17 -21.98
C GLU A 82 42.19 23.96 -21.92
N HIS A 83 41.61 23.24 -22.88
CA HIS A 83 40.18 22.98 -22.92
C HIS A 83 39.75 22.06 -21.77
N TRP A 84 40.58 21.06 -21.45
CA TRP A 84 40.37 20.20 -20.29
C TRP A 84 40.47 20.96 -18.97
N ASP A 85 41.43 21.87 -18.84
CA ASP A 85 41.60 22.68 -17.63
C ASP A 85 40.45 23.67 -17.44
N LYS A 86 40.01 24.33 -18.52
CA LYS A 86 38.77 25.15 -18.53
C LYS A 86 37.55 24.33 -18.07
N PHE A 87 37.40 23.10 -18.57
CA PHE A 87 36.31 22.21 -18.13
C PHE A 87 36.43 21.83 -16.65
N LYS A 88 37.62 21.45 -16.16
CA LYS A 88 37.85 21.07 -14.77
C LYS A 88 37.54 22.24 -13.81
N GLN A 89 38.01 23.43 -14.13
CA GLN A 89 37.72 24.65 -13.36
C GLN A 89 36.21 24.91 -13.30
N TYR A 90 35.52 24.86 -14.45
CA TYR A 90 34.08 25.09 -14.50
C TYR A 90 33.29 23.98 -13.79
N ARG A 91 33.75 22.74 -13.85
CA ARG A 91 33.16 21.61 -13.11
C ARG A 91 33.28 21.82 -11.60
N LYS A 92 34.43 22.31 -11.12
CA LYS A 92 34.62 22.66 -9.70
C LYS A 92 33.67 23.78 -9.30
N ALA A 93 33.57 24.85 -10.10
CA ALA A 93 32.67 25.98 -9.86
C ALA A 93 31.18 25.55 -9.81
N VAL A 94 30.75 24.63 -10.69
CA VAL A 94 29.39 24.07 -10.64
C VAL A 94 29.14 23.30 -9.34
N LYS A 95 30.12 22.50 -8.89
CA LYS A 95 29.98 21.72 -7.65
C LYS A 95 29.89 22.64 -6.44
N THR A 96 30.77 23.64 -6.35
CA THR A 96 30.75 24.60 -5.24
C THR A 96 29.43 25.35 -5.18
N GLU A 97 28.89 25.81 -6.31
CA GLU A 97 27.61 26.52 -6.36
C GLU A 97 26.44 25.61 -5.95
N LEU A 98 26.47 24.34 -6.35
CA LEU A 98 25.46 23.35 -5.95
C LEU A 98 25.48 23.10 -4.44
N ASP A 99 26.67 22.98 -3.85
CA ASP A 99 26.86 22.77 -2.42
C ASP A 99 26.40 24.00 -1.62
N ILE A 100 26.73 25.21 -2.08
CA ILE A 100 26.28 26.47 -1.49
C ILE A 100 24.77 26.58 -1.52
N SER A 101 24.15 26.35 -2.69
CA SER A 101 22.70 26.45 -2.83
C SER A 101 21.95 25.40 -2.02
N HIS A 102 22.51 24.18 -1.92
CA HIS A 102 21.95 23.12 -1.08
C HIS A 102 22.01 23.46 0.41
N LYS A 103 23.16 23.98 0.89
CA LYS A 103 23.31 24.46 2.27
C LYS A 103 22.34 25.59 2.58
N LYS A 104 22.20 26.57 1.68
CA LYS A 104 21.23 27.66 1.83
C LYS A 104 19.81 27.13 1.96
N TYR A 105 19.39 26.21 1.10
CA TYR A 105 18.07 25.59 1.20
C TYR A 105 17.83 24.84 2.52
N ILE A 106 18.86 24.15 3.05
CA ILE A 106 18.76 23.51 4.37
C ILE A 106 18.63 24.57 5.47
N PHE A 107 19.42 25.63 5.39
CA PHE A 107 19.41 26.73 6.37
C PHE A 107 18.07 27.46 6.39
N ASP A 108 17.53 27.84 5.22
CA ASP A 108 16.20 28.45 5.08
C ASP A 108 15.08 27.52 5.62
N MET A 109 15.29 26.20 5.61
CA MET A 109 14.34 25.22 6.18
C MET A 109 14.46 25.09 7.71
N LEU A 110 15.61 25.45 8.28
CA LEU A 110 15.83 25.55 9.73
C LEU A 110 15.28 26.87 10.28
N GLU A 111 15.33 27.94 9.48
CA GLU A 111 14.72 29.24 9.79
C GLU A 111 13.20 29.19 9.66
N VAL A 112 12.51 28.64 10.67
CA VAL A 112 11.09 28.89 10.88
C VAL A 112 10.94 29.92 12.01
N SER A 113 10.36 31.05 11.62
CA SER A 113 10.00 32.24 12.40
C SER A 113 9.32 31.94 13.74
N PRO A 114 9.40 32.89 14.71
CA PRO A 114 8.70 32.83 15.98
C PRO A 114 7.21 32.53 15.73
N SER A 115 6.69 31.59 16.49
CA SER A 115 5.29 31.17 16.47
C SER A 115 4.35 32.36 16.45
N THR A 116 3.69 32.61 15.31
CA THR A 116 2.36 33.21 15.34
C THR A 116 1.42 32.24 16.05
N SER A 117 0.62 32.77 16.97
CA SER A 117 -0.32 32.14 17.91
C SER A 117 0.28 31.44 19.12
N GLU A 118 0.48 32.24 20.17
CA GLU A 118 -0.08 32.03 21.52
C GLU A 118 -0.29 30.56 21.93
N ALA A 119 0.75 29.92 22.47
CA ALA A 119 0.59 28.96 23.57
C ALA A 119 1.95 28.58 24.16
N SER A 120 2.04 28.81 25.47
CA SER A 120 3.00 28.30 26.45
C SER A 120 4.30 29.10 26.65
N ALA A 121 4.20 29.99 27.65
CA ALA A 121 5.32 30.44 28.46
C ALA A 121 6.03 29.22 29.06
N ASN A 122 7.16 28.83 28.48
CA ASN A 122 8.22 28.09 29.15
C ASN A 122 9.53 28.39 28.39
N THR A 123 10.42 29.10 29.07
CA THR A 123 11.59 29.85 28.57
C THR A 123 12.77 28.97 28.14
N GLN A 124 12.55 27.86 27.42
CA GLN A 124 13.65 27.00 26.97
C GLN A 124 13.56 26.50 25.51
N ASP A 125 12.42 26.70 24.84
CA ASP A 125 12.22 26.23 23.46
C ASP A 125 12.25 27.40 22.45
N GLN A 126 13.33 28.20 22.46
CA GLN A 126 13.46 29.36 21.55
C GLN A 126 13.72 28.95 20.08
N TYR A 127 14.06 27.69 19.81
CA TYR A 127 14.36 27.17 18.47
C TYR A 127 13.70 25.82 18.20
N ARG A 128 12.45 25.82 17.74
CA ARG A 128 11.78 24.59 17.29
C ARG A 128 12.05 24.33 15.82
N ILE A 129 12.87 23.31 15.55
CA ILE A 129 13.11 22.78 14.20
C ILE A 129 11.77 22.45 13.54
N GLY A 130 11.42 23.18 12.47
CA GLY A 130 10.11 23.09 11.84
C GLY A 130 9.79 21.70 11.25
N LYS A 131 8.49 21.38 11.17
CA LYS A 131 7.99 20.11 10.58
C LYS A 131 8.51 19.86 9.15
N LYS A 132 8.81 20.93 8.39
CA LYS A 132 9.38 20.87 7.04
C LYS A 132 10.77 20.23 7.02
N TYR A 133 11.64 20.58 7.98
CA TYR A 133 12.96 19.97 8.15
C TYR A 133 12.85 18.47 8.44
N TRP A 134 12.01 18.09 9.41
CA TRP A 134 11.81 16.68 9.74
C TRP A 134 11.22 15.87 8.58
N LYS A 135 10.34 16.46 7.78
CA LYS A 135 9.85 15.85 6.53
C LYS A 135 10.99 15.64 5.53
N TYR A 136 11.88 16.62 5.37
CA TYR A 136 13.06 16.51 4.53
C TYR A 136 14.01 15.41 5.02
N ILE A 137 14.37 15.38 6.30
CA ILE A 137 15.22 14.34 6.87
C ILE A 137 14.60 12.96 6.72
N LYS A 138 13.30 12.79 7.01
CA LYS A 138 12.60 11.51 6.81
C LYS A 138 12.62 11.07 5.35
N SER A 139 12.49 11.99 4.40
CA SER A 139 12.61 11.67 2.96
C SER A 139 14.03 11.26 2.53
N LYS A 140 15.05 11.67 3.29
CA LYS A 140 16.47 11.33 3.05
C LYS A 140 16.93 10.09 3.78
N LYS A 141 16.31 9.74 4.90
CA LYS A 141 16.47 8.45 5.55
C LYS A 141 15.96 7.38 4.58
N ARG A 142 16.89 6.65 3.98
CA ARG A 142 16.59 5.30 3.49
C ARG A 142 16.47 4.48 4.77
N GLU A 143 15.32 3.89 5.03
CA GLU A 143 15.19 2.96 6.15
C GLU A 143 16.28 1.90 6.00
N THR A 144 17.23 1.87 6.93
CA THR A 144 17.96 0.64 7.20
C THR A 144 16.96 -0.25 7.91
N VAL A 145 16.07 -0.89 7.14
CA VAL A 145 15.21 -1.94 7.67
C VAL A 145 16.16 -3.08 8.04
N GLY A 146 16.63 -3.06 9.29
CA GLY A 146 17.60 -4.00 9.79
C GLY A 146 17.84 -3.73 11.27
N VAL A 147 17.83 -4.80 12.05
CA VAL A 147 18.28 -4.79 13.44
C VAL A 147 19.70 -4.21 13.46
N SER A 148 19.97 -3.30 14.40
CA SER A 148 21.30 -2.74 14.67
C SER A 148 22.36 -3.83 14.79
N THR A 149 23.64 -3.50 14.64
CA THR A 149 24.72 -4.43 15.01
C THR A 149 24.53 -4.90 16.45
N LEU A 150 24.49 -6.22 16.66
CA LEU A 150 24.32 -6.80 17.99
C LEU A 150 25.70 -7.15 18.55
N LYS A 151 25.87 -7.05 19.87
CA LYS A 151 27.09 -7.48 20.54
C LYS A 151 26.78 -8.67 21.44
N VAL A 152 27.35 -9.82 21.12
CA VAL A 152 27.17 -11.07 21.89
C VAL A 152 28.56 -11.59 22.23
N ASN A 153 28.81 -11.86 23.51
CA ASN A 153 30.09 -12.40 24.01
C ASN A 153 31.35 -11.61 23.59
N GLY A 154 31.21 -10.28 23.43
CA GLY A 154 32.33 -9.41 23.03
C GLY A 154 32.47 -9.19 21.52
N GLU A 155 31.86 -10.03 20.69
CA GLU A 155 31.91 -9.94 19.23
C GLU A 155 30.73 -9.15 18.64
N THR A 156 30.99 -8.42 17.57
CA THR A 156 29.98 -7.62 16.87
C THR A 156 29.39 -8.38 15.69
N LEU A 157 28.09 -8.67 15.76
CA LEU A 157 27.31 -9.34 14.73
C LEU A 157 26.62 -8.31 13.82
N ASP A 158 27.11 -8.19 12.60
CA ASP A 158 26.55 -7.32 11.56
C ASP A 158 25.66 -8.07 10.55
N ASN A 159 25.95 -9.36 10.32
CA ASN A 159 25.21 -10.26 9.43
C ASN A 159 23.82 -10.61 9.97
N SER A 160 22.81 -10.61 9.10
CA SER A 160 21.41 -10.92 9.42
C SER A 160 21.21 -12.31 10.01
N LYS A 161 21.95 -13.32 9.51
CA LYS A 161 21.88 -14.70 10.04
C LYS A 161 22.37 -14.78 11.48
N GLY A 162 23.54 -14.22 11.77
CA GLY A 162 24.10 -14.19 13.12
C GLY A 162 23.21 -13.41 14.10
N LYS A 163 22.59 -12.31 13.65
CA LYS A 163 21.62 -11.56 14.46
C LYS A 163 20.39 -12.39 14.82
N ALA A 164 19.84 -13.14 13.86
CA ALA A 164 18.67 -13.99 14.09
C ALA A 164 18.99 -15.13 15.06
N GLU A 165 20.14 -15.81 14.89
CA GLU A 165 20.59 -16.88 15.77
C GLU A 165 20.83 -16.37 17.20
N ALA A 166 21.49 -15.23 17.35
CA ALA A 166 21.72 -14.59 18.64
C ALA A 166 20.41 -14.26 19.38
N LEU A 167 19.44 -13.67 18.68
CA LEU A 167 18.14 -13.34 19.26
C LEU A 167 17.35 -14.60 19.62
N ASN A 168 17.37 -15.63 18.76
CA ASN A 168 16.72 -16.90 19.04
C ASN A 168 17.33 -17.62 20.25
N ALA A 169 18.65 -17.64 20.37
CA ALA A 169 19.33 -18.23 21.51
C ALA A 169 19.00 -17.50 22.82
N GLN A 170 19.00 -16.16 22.80
CA GLN A 170 18.59 -15.35 23.95
C GLN A 170 17.10 -15.55 24.27
N PHE A 171 16.26 -15.71 23.26
CA PHE A 171 14.84 -15.97 23.48
C PHE A 171 14.64 -17.34 24.14
N GLN A 172 15.26 -18.40 23.60
CA GLN A 172 15.22 -19.75 24.16
C GLN A 172 15.72 -19.83 25.59
N SER A 173 16.80 -19.11 25.93
CA SER A 173 17.38 -19.15 27.29
C SER A 173 16.47 -18.57 28.37
N VAL A 174 15.51 -17.72 28.00
CA VAL A 174 14.56 -17.09 28.93
C VAL A 174 13.33 -17.97 29.17
N PHE A 175 13.08 -18.99 28.34
CA PHE A 175 11.98 -19.93 28.58
C PHE A 175 12.38 -21.02 29.58
N THR A 176 11.39 -21.46 30.35
CA THR A 176 11.51 -22.60 31.26
C THR A 176 11.78 -23.87 30.47
N ILE A 177 12.84 -24.59 30.83
CA ILE A 177 13.09 -25.95 30.33
C ILE A 177 12.02 -26.85 30.96
N GLU A 178 11.03 -27.25 30.17
CA GLU A 178 9.98 -28.15 30.65
C GLU A 178 10.55 -29.56 30.89
N ASP A 179 10.26 -30.14 32.06
CA ASP A 179 10.65 -31.52 32.37
C ASP A 179 9.67 -32.50 31.73
N PHE A 180 10.12 -33.13 30.64
CA PHE A 180 9.29 -34.05 29.88
C PHE A 180 9.06 -35.42 30.56
N GLN A 181 9.69 -35.68 31.70
CA GLN A 181 9.53 -36.93 32.45
C GLN A 181 8.14 -37.05 33.10
N SER A 182 7.46 -35.93 33.35
CA SER A 182 6.15 -35.91 34.03
C SER A 182 4.94 -35.93 33.08
N PHE A 183 5.14 -35.88 31.76
CA PHE A 183 4.01 -35.94 30.84
C PHE A 183 3.34 -37.31 30.91
N PRO A 184 2.00 -37.37 31.07
CA PRO A 184 1.29 -38.63 31.00
C PRO A 184 1.53 -39.26 29.62
N LYS A 185 2.16 -40.43 29.59
CA LYS A 185 2.31 -41.22 28.37
C LYS A 185 0.92 -41.56 27.85
N ILE A 186 0.56 -40.97 26.71
CA ILE A 186 -0.65 -41.32 25.98
C ILE A 186 -0.49 -42.79 25.60
N THR A 187 -1.23 -43.67 26.26
CA THR A 187 -1.36 -45.07 25.83
C THR A 187 -1.99 -45.05 24.45
N GLU A 188 -1.38 -45.75 23.50
CA GLU A 188 -1.77 -45.85 22.09
C GLU A 188 -3.18 -46.48 21.92
N ASN A 189 -4.22 -45.77 22.32
CA ASN A 189 -5.60 -46.18 22.13
C ASN A 189 -6.21 -45.24 21.09
N GLU A 190 -6.27 -45.77 19.87
CA GLU A 190 -7.18 -45.37 18.79
C GLU A 190 -7.23 -43.87 18.45
N THR A 191 -6.07 -43.24 18.22
CA THR A 191 -6.10 -42.09 17.32
C THR A 191 -6.28 -42.64 15.91
N SER A 192 -7.46 -42.42 15.30
CA SER A 192 -7.65 -42.63 13.87
C SER A 192 -6.49 -41.94 13.15
N LYS A 193 -5.60 -42.71 12.53
CA LYS A 193 -4.46 -42.16 11.79
C LYS A 193 -5.01 -41.13 10.82
N ILE A 194 -4.63 -39.87 11.01
CA ILE A 194 -4.94 -38.81 10.05
C ILE A 194 -4.45 -39.31 8.69
N PRO A 195 -5.31 -39.33 7.64
CA PRO A 195 -4.89 -39.78 6.32
C PRO A 195 -3.68 -38.96 5.85
N SER A 196 -2.77 -39.62 5.14
CA SER A 196 -1.52 -39.05 4.63
C SER A 196 -1.78 -37.68 3.97
N LEU A 197 -1.27 -36.61 4.58
CA LEU A 197 -1.35 -35.26 4.03
C LEU A 197 -0.25 -35.11 2.98
N HIS A 198 -0.62 -35.24 1.71
CA HIS A 198 0.29 -35.00 0.60
C HIS A 198 0.41 -33.48 0.38
N ILE A 199 1.38 -32.84 1.05
CA ILE A 199 1.66 -31.42 0.87
C ILE A 199 2.44 -31.27 -0.45
N SER A 200 1.74 -30.90 -1.53
CA SER A 200 2.41 -30.56 -2.79
C SER A 200 3.26 -29.31 -2.59
N THR A 201 4.55 -29.37 -2.96
CA THR A 201 5.51 -28.26 -2.83
C THR A 201 5.35 -27.21 -3.93
N GLU A 202 4.52 -27.48 -4.94
CA GLU A 202 4.16 -26.52 -5.97
C GLU A 202 2.99 -25.66 -5.47
N GLY A 203 3.30 -24.40 -5.14
CA GLY A 203 2.32 -23.40 -4.74
C GLY A 203 1.44 -22.98 -5.89
N GLU A 204 0.55 -23.88 -6.36
CA GLU A 204 -0.54 -23.48 -7.24
C GLU A 204 -1.58 -22.69 -6.43
N PRO A 205 -1.91 -21.45 -6.85
CA PRO A 205 -2.91 -20.63 -6.19
C PRO A 205 -4.29 -21.30 -6.33
N GLY A 206 -4.71 -22.03 -5.29
CA GLY A 206 -6.00 -22.75 -5.29
C GLY A 206 -6.06 -23.94 -4.33
N THR A 207 -4.92 -24.51 -3.95
CA THR A 207 -4.82 -25.70 -3.08
C THR A 207 -5.46 -25.53 -1.70
N VAL A 208 -5.30 -24.36 -1.07
CA VAL A 208 -5.94 -24.11 0.23
C VAL A 208 -7.44 -23.92 0.09
N THR A 209 -7.91 -23.34 -1.02
CA THR A 209 -9.35 -23.19 -1.29
C THR A 209 -10.03 -24.53 -1.60
N THR A 210 -9.40 -25.40 -2.40
CA THR A 210 -9.94 -26.74 -2.69
C THR A 210 -9.99 -27.61 -1.43
N LEU A 211 -8.95 -27.55 -0.60
CA LEU A 211 -8.91 -28.31 0.65
C LEU A 211 -9.92 -27.78 1.69
N LEU A 212 -10.23 -26.49 1.67
CA LEU A 212 -11.30 -25.92 2.49
C LEU A 212 -12.69 -26.37 2.03
N GLU A 213 -12.91 -26.46 0.71
CA GLU A 213 -14.15 -26.97 0.12
C GLU A 213 -14.36 -28.46 0.45
N GLU A 214 -13.32 -29.30 0.30
CA GLU A 214 -13.35 -30.72 0.65
C GLU A 214 -13.67 -30.95 2.14
N LEU A 215 -13.19 -30.08 3.03
CA LEU A 215 -13.43 -30.18 4.47
C LEU A 215 -14.71 -29.47 4.94
N ASN A 216 -15.53 -28.94 4.02
CA ASN A 216 -16.71 -28.11 4.34
C ASN A 216 -16.38 -26.93 5.28
N LEU A 217 -15.16 -26.40 5.21
CA LEU A 217 -14.69 -25.32 6.06
C LEU A 217 -14.93 -23.97 5.40
N THR A 218 -15.67 -23.10 6.09
CA THR A 218 -15.99 -21.77 5.57
C THR A 218 -14.72 -20.91 5.35
N PRO A 219 -14.60 -20.23 4.17
CA PRO A 219 -13.49 -19.35 3.87
C PRO A 219 -13.23 -18.31 4.96
N LEU A 220 -11.95 -17.99 5.18
CA LEU A 220 -11.54 -17.02 6.20
C LEU A 220 -12.17 -15.64 5.98
N GLU A 221 -12.38 -15.26 4.72
CA GLU A 221 -13.08 -14.02 4.38
C GLU A 221 -14.51 -13.99 4.93
N ILE A 222 -15.27 -15.08 4.74
CA ILE A 222 -16.64 -15.21 5.23
C ILE A 222 -16.66 -15.19 6.75
N ARG A 223 -15.76 -15.96 7.41
CA ARG A 223 -15.64 -15.97 8.87
C ARG A 223 -15.32 -14.59 9.44
N ARG A 224 -14.38 -13.86 8.83
CA ARG A 224 -14.05 -12.48 9.22
C ARG A 224 -15.22 -11.53 9.00
N LYS A 225 -15.99 -11.69 7.92
CA LYS A 225 -17.19 -10.90 7.64
C LYS A 225 -18.27 -11.13 8.69
N ILE A 226 -18.56 -12.39 9.03
CA ILE A 226 -19.52 -12.77 10.09
C ILE A 226 -19.10 -12.16 11.43
N ALA A 227 -17.85 -12.36 11.85
CA ALA A 227 -17.35 -11.83 13.11
C ALA A 227 -17.47 -10.31 13.20
N ARG A 228 -17.13 -9.60 12.11
CA ARG A 228 -17.19 -8.14 12.05
C ARG A 228 -18.62 -7.60 12.14
N ILE A 229 -19.56 -8.19 11.39
CA ILE A 229 -20.97 -7.80 11.42
C ILE A 229 -21.60 -8.14 12.78
N THR A 230 -21.26 -9.29 13.36
CA THR A 230 -21.72 -9.70 14.70
C THR A 230 -21.20 -8.74 15.78
N LEU A 231 -19.95 -8.29 15.68
CA LEU A 231 -19.40 -7.29 16.61
C LEU A 231 -20.15 -5.95 16.52
N PHE A 232 -20.54 -5.55 15.31
CA PHE A 232 -21.33 -4.33 15.11
C PHE A 232 -22.75 -4.47 15.69
N HIS A 233 -23.40 -5.62 15.53
CA HIS A 233 -24.67 -5.93 16.21
C HIS A 233 -24.53 -5.78 17.73
N LYS A 234 -23.50 -6.39 18.32
CA LYS A 234 -23.23 -6.27 19.76
C LYS A 234 -22.99 -4.83 20.22
N ALA A 235 -22.31 -4.01 19.42
CA ALA A 235 -22.08 -2.60 19.71
C ALA A 235 -23.38 -1.77 19.65
N ILE A 236 -24.29 -2.08 18.72
CA ILE A 236 -25.61 -1.41 18.61
C ILE A 236 -26.49 -1.70 19.83
N HIS A 237 -26.44 -2.93 20.34
CA HIS A 237 -27.20 -3.34 21.52
C HIS A 237 -26.43 -3.12 22.84
N GLU A 238 -25.35 -2.34 22.83
CA GLU A 238 -24.54 -2.00 24.01
C GLU A 238 -24.03 -3.20 24.83
N ARG A 239 -23.91 -4.38 24.18
CA ARG A 239 -23.38 -5.60 24.81
C ARG A 239 -21.85 -5.66 24.84
N VAL A 240 -21.20 -4.66 24.27
CA VAL A 240 -19.73 -4.50 24.21
C VAL A 240 -19.42 -3.02 24.38
N ALA A 241 -18.33 -2.70 25.08
CA ALA A 241 -17.82 -1.34 25.32
C ALA A 241 -17.19 -0.69 24.07
N ILE A 242 -17.91 -0.69 22.95
CA ILE A 242 -17.54 0.00 21.71
C ILE A 242 -18.59 1.08 21.47
N PRO A 243 -18.33 2.34 21.85
CA PRO A 243 -19.26 3.43 21.60
C PRO A 243 -19.35 3.70 20.10
N ILE A 244 -20.58 3.87 19.60
CA ILE A 244 -20.81 4.26 18.21
C ILE A 244 -20.43 5.75 18.07
N PRO A 245 -19.47 6.10 17.19
CA PRO A 245 -19.07 7.49 17.00
C PRO A 245 -20.23 8.40 16.57
N THR A 246 -20.23 9.64 17.05
CA THR A 246 -21.30 10.64 16.80
C THR A 246 -21.53 10.98 15.33
N HIS A 247 -20.54 10.75 14.46
CA HIS A 247 -20.64 10.95 13.02
C HIS A 247 -21.36 9.81 12.27
N ILE A 248 -21.69 8.71 12.95
CA ILE A 248 -22.46 7.60 12.40
C ILE A 248 -23.93 7.86 12.71
N ILE A 249 -24.68 8.29 11.69
CA ILE A 249 -26.03 8.82 11.86
C ILE A 249 -27.03 7.90 11.16
N LYS A 250 -28.23 7.76 11.74
CA LYS A 250 -29.39 7.13 11.10
C LYS A 250 -30.06 8.08 10.10
N PRO A 251 -30.63 7.60 8.99
CA PRO A 251 -31.26 8.47 7.99
C PRO A 251 -32.40 9.30 8.61
N ARG A 252 -32.37 10.63 8.41
CA ARG A 252 -33.33 11.59 8.97
C ARG A 252 -34.61 11.79 8.15
N ARG A 253 -34.61 11.40 6.85
CA ARG A 253 -35.75 11.62 5.94
C ARG A 253 -36.20 10.32 5.27
N THR A 254 -37.52 10.15 5.25
CA THR A 254 -38.28 9.06 4.67
C THR A 254 -38.32 9.15 3.14
N SER A 255 -38.00 8.05 2.44
CA SER A 255 -38.46 7.85 1.07
C SER A 255 -39.93 7.46 1.12
N ARG A 256 -40.79 8.02 0.25
CA ARG A 256 -42.26 7.87 0.28
C ARG A 256 -42.76 6.44 -0.04
N LEU A 257 -41.87 5.48 -0.32
CA LEU A 257 -42.21 4.17 -0.89
C LEU A 257 -41.78 2.95 -0.05
N HIS A 258 -41.25 3.13 1.17
CA HIS A 258 -40.93 1.99 2.04
C HIS A 258 -41.00 2.39 3.51
N GLN A 259 -41.60 1.53 4.35
CA GLN A 259 -41.52 1.66 5.81
C GLN A 259 -40.05 1.74 6.24
N PRO A 260 -39.70 2.65 7.18
CA PRO A 260 -38.32 2.88 7.55
C PRO A 260 -37.78 1.71 8.37
N ASN A 261 -36.74 1.05 7.89
CA ASN A 261 -35.89 0.26 8.78
C ASN A 261 -35.05 1.21 9.62
N THR A 262 -35.55 1.57 10.81
CA THR A 262 -34.91 2.38 11.87
C THR A 262 -33.54 1.82 12.32
N LYS A 263 -33.16 0.64 11.82
CA LYS A 263 -31.95 -0.10 12.16
C LYS A 263 -30.82 0.03 11.13
N ARG A 264 -31.03 0.75 10.02
CA ARG A 264 -29.98 1.03 9.00
C ARG A 264 -29.28 2.37 9.23
N TYR A 265 -28.06 2.51 8.71
CA TYR A 265 -27.21 3.70 8.89
C TYR A 265 -26.96 4.43 7.57
N VAL A 266 -26.67 5.73 7.63
CA VAL A 266 -26.24 6.48 6.44
C VAL A 266 -24.91 5.94 5.94
N GLN A 267 -24.83 5.59 4.66
CA GLN A 267 -23.62 5.06 4.06
C GLN A 267 -22.51 6.13 4.03
N ILE A 268 -21.41 5.85 4.71
CA ILE A 268 -20.22 6.73 4.74
C ILE A 268 -19.54 6.69 3.37
N ARG A 269 -19.19 7.86 2.82
CA ARG A 269 -18.43 8.04 1.57
C ARG A 269 -17.00 8.49 1.86
N PRO A 270 -16.08 7.55 2.11
CA PRO A 270 -14.69 7.85 2.45
C PRO A 270 -13.85 8.20 1.19
N ASN A 271 -13.00 9.22 1.29
CA ASN A 271 -12.06 9.63 0.22
C ASN A 271 -10.66 9.01 0.35
N LYS A 272 -10.40 8.20 1.40
CA LYS A 272 -9.12 7.53 1.64
C LYS A 272 -9.34 6.05 1.91
N ASP A 273 -8.52 5.18 1.31
CA ASP A 273 -8.64 3.73 1.46
C ASP A 273 -8.47 3.26 2.91
N ILE A 274 -7.57 3.89 3.67
CA ILE A 274 -7.36 3.58 5.09
C ILE A 274 -8.68 3.69 5.88
N TYR A 275 -9.44 4.77 5.65
CA TYR A 275 -10.72 4.95 6.32
C TYR A 275 -11.82 4.08 5.70
N LYS A 276 -11.81 3.91 4.37
CA LYS A 276 -12.75 3.04 3.63
C LYS A 276 -12.76 1.60 4.14
N TYR A 277 -11.58 1.06 4.44
CA TYR A 277 -11.43 -0.31 4.93
C TYR A 277 -11.37 -0.43 6.46
N SER A 278 -11.49 0.70 7.18
CA SER A 278 -11.65 0.69 8.64
C SER A 278 -13.00 0.09 9.07
N PHE A 279 -13.13 -0.23 10.36
CA PHE A 279 -14.24 -1.01 10.91
C PHE A 279 -15.63 -0.47 10.52
N PHE A 280 -15.94 0.79 10.81
CA PHE A 280 -17.30 1.33 10.63
C PHE A 280 -17.72 1.52 9.16
N PRO A 281 -16.97 2.23 8.29
CA PRO A 281 -17.39 2.44 6.90
C PRO A 281 -17.53 1.15 6.10
N ARG A 282 -16.68 0.16 6.39
CA ARG A 282 -16.76 -1.18 5.79
C ARG A 282 -17.96 -1.96 6.31
N THR A 283 -18.22 -1.95 7.61
CA THR A 283 -19.30 -2.75 8.23
C THR A 283 -20.67 -2.20 7.93
N ILE A 284 -20.86 -0.87 7.96
CA ILE A 284 -22.14 -0.22 7.63
C ILE A 284 -22.61 -0.59 6.21
N ARG A 285 -21.68 -0.68 5.27
CA ARG A 285 -22.00 -1.08 3.88
C ARG A 285 -22.58 -2.48 3.80
N ASP A 286 -22.02 -3.42 4.55
CA ASP A 286 -22.50 -4.80 4.56
C ASP A 286 -23.75 -4.95 5.44
N TRP A 287 -23.84 -4.21 6.55
CA TRP A 287 -25.01 -4.14 7.43
C TRP A 287 -26.27 -3.66 6.68
N ASN A 288 -26.13 -2.60 5.89
CA ASN A 288 -27.26 -2.03 5.14
C ASN A 288 -27.79 -2.94 4.01
N LYS A 289 -27.05 -4.01 3.66
CA LYS A 289 -27.46 -5.02 2.67
C LYS A 289 -28.15 -6.22 3.31
N LEU A 290 -28.20 -6.30 4.63
CA LEU A 290 -28.86 -7.42 5.31
C LEU A 290 -30.38 -7.36 5.14
N PRO A 291 -31.05 -8.53 5.05
CA PRO A 291 -32.50 -8.63 5.16
C PRO A 291 -33.02 -8.05 6.48
N ASP A 292 -34.24 -7.51 6.44
CA ASP A 292 -34.85 -6.87 7.60
C ASP A 292 -35.12 -7.86 8.74
N GLU A 293 -35.43 -9.12 8.39
CA GLU A 293 -35.57 -10.23 9.35
C GLU A 293 -34.35 -10.42 10.25
N LEU A 294 -33.13 -10.16 9.73
CA LEU A 294 -31.90 -10.25 10.53
C LEU A 294 -31.70 -9.03 11.42
N LEU A 295 -32.14 -7.85 10.96
CA LEU A 295 -32.02 -6.61 11.72
C LEU A 295 -32.97 -6.59 12.93
N GLU A 296 -34.06 -7.35 12.86
CA GLU A 296 -35.03 -7.46 13.96
C GLU A 296 -34.55 -8.29 15.16
N ILE A 297 -33.51 -9.12 14.99
CA ILE A 297 -33.05 -10.03 16.04
C ILE A 297 -32.30 -9.28 17.13
N GLU A 298 -32.76 -9.40 18.38
CA GLU A 298 -32.07 -8.81 19.53
C GLU A 298 -31.00 -9.72 20.12
N SER A 299 -31.16 -11.05 20.05
CA SER A 299 -30.18 -12.01 20.57
C SER A 299 -28.92 -12.08 19.71
N SER A 300 -27.75 -11.88 20.31
CA SER A 300 -26.48 -11.93 19.56
C SER A 300 -26.15 -13.33 19.03
N GLU A 301 -26.58 -14.38 19.72
CA GLU A 301 -26.30 -15.76 19.32
C GLU A 301 -27.19 -16.18 18.16
N GLU A 302 -28.48 -15.85 18.26
CA GLU A 302 -29.44 -16.09 17.17
C GLU A 302 -29.10 -15.29 15.92
N PHE A 303 -28.67 -14.03 16.09
CA PHE A 303 -28.19 -13.21 14.97
C PHE A 303 -26.99 -13.85 14.28
N LYS A 304 -26.00 -14.31 15.05
CA LYS A 304 -24.78 -14.94 14.51
C LYS A 304 -25.12 -16.22 13.76
N THR A 305 -26.01 -17.07 14.28
CA THR A 305 -26.37 -18.34 13.62
C THR A 305 -27.11 -18.11 12.31
N LYS A 306 -28.12 -17.22 12.28
CA LYS A 306 -28.85 -16.90 11.04
C LYS A 306 -27.96 -16.16 10.03
N LEU A 307 -27.09 -15.25 10.47
CA LEU A 307 -26.11 -14.59 9.59
C LEU A 307 -25.11 -15.59 8.99
N THR A 308 -24.68 -16.59 9.77
CA THR A 308 -23.77 -17.64 9.28
C THR A 308 -24.47 -18.48 8.21
N LYS A 309 -25.73 -18.89 8.45
CA LYS A 309 -26.52 -19.59 7.45
C LYS A 309 -26.64 -18.78 6.15
N LEU A 310 -27.04 -17.51 6.23
CA LEU A 310 -27.20 -16.64 5.06
C LEU A 310 -25.91 -16.47 4.23
N LEU A 311 -24.76 -16.35 4.90
CA LEU A 311 -23.48 -16.09 4.22
C LEU A 311 -22.74 -17.37 3.78
N CYS A 312 -23.15 -18.54 4.25
CA CYS A 312 -22.56 -19.82 3.86
C CYS A 312 -23.45 -20.63 2.89
N SER A 313 -24.72 -20.23 2.70
CA SER A 313 -25.69 -20.92 1.84
C SER A 313 -25.79 -20.37 0.42
N GLY A 314 -24.81 -19.59 -0.05
CA GLY A 314 -24.80 -19.02 -1.41
C GLY A 314 -23.39 -18.89 -1.93
#